data_AF-A0AAE2EQE4-F1
#
_entry.id   AF-A0AAE2EQE4-F1
#
_cell.length_a   1.000
_cell.length_b   1.000
_cell.length_c   1.000
_cell.angle_alpha   90.00
_cell.angle_beta   90.00
_cell.angle_gamma   90.00
#
_symmetry.space_group_name_H-M   'P 1'
#
loop_
_entity.id
_entity.type
_entity.pdbx_description
1 polymer ?
#
loop_
_entity_poly.entity_id
_entity_poly.type
_entity_poly.pdbx_seq_one_letter_code
_entity_poly.pdbx_strand_id
1 'polypeptide(L)'
;MMMFILFVFLIVLFLAGMSMLRRGLISLAFEEIEKRLLFFTDHPLKAFFVSIVFTGILQSSSAFMVIVIGFVSVGALSFKRSIPLILGTNIGSTFTTEFLAVKLEFLVVFLFALGALLLITRKSPFQNAGVSMIGLGVIFFCINGFSRLAVPLSRLDSGAYIVHLVEHSTINAFMIGTVLTAIIHSSSACIGILMSFMDQGVIGLTEAMSVVLGSNIGTCITAVMASVKGGTAARQTAYAHVVFNLIGAAAAYPALSSITGLISGLSESPAQQIAHFSLLFNVVTAVLFLPLTNVFHSFIMFLIPNRNR
;
A
#
# COMPACT_ATOMS: atom_id res chain seq x y z
N MET A 1 13.86 -6.75 25.21
CA MET A 1 14.87 -6.87 24.12
C MET A 1 14.50 -7.96 23.11
N MET A 2 14.40 -9.24 23.49
CA MET A 2 14.14 -10.37 22.57
C MET A 2 12.88 -10.20 21.71
N MET A 3 11.75 -9.77 22.31
CA MET A 3 10.49 -9.57 21.58
C MET A 3 10.58 -8.49 20.49
N PHE A 4 11.31 -7.40 20.76
CA PHE A 4 11.55 -6.35 19.76
C PHE A 4 12.40 -6.85 18.60
N ILE A 5 13.46 -7.62 18.89
CA ILE A 5 14.30 -8.22 17.85
C ILE A 5 13.46 -9.16 16.98
N LEU A 6 12.62 -9.99 17.60
CA LEU A 6 11.73 -10.91 16.87
C LEU A 6 10.71 -10.14 16.02
N PHE A 7 10.15 -9.05 16.54
CA PHE A 7 9.22 -8.21 15.78
C PHE A 7 9.89 -7.59 14.55
N VAL A 8 11.07 -7.01 14.70
CA VAL A 8 11.85 -6.45 13.58
C VAL A 8 12.23 -7.54 12.57
N PHE A 9 12.62 -8.73 13.05
CA PHE A 9 12.89 -9.89 12.20
C PHE A 9 11.67 -10.27 11.36
N LEU A 10 10.48 -10.32 11.96
CA LEU A 10 9.23 -10.59 11.24
C LEU A 10 8.91 -9.50 10.21
N ILE A 11 9.20 -8.22 10.48
CA ILE A 11 9.03 -7.15 9.48
C ILE A 11 9.96 -7.39 8.28
N VAL A 12 11.24 -7.65 8.52
CA VAL A 12 12.20 -7.92 7.44
C VAL A 12 11.79 -9.16 6.64
N LEU A 13 11.36 -10.22 7.32
CA LEU A 13 10.90 -11.45 6.70
C LEU A 13 9.59 -11.23 5.91
N PHE A 14 8.66 -10.44 6.43
CA PHE A 14 7.43 -10.06 5.72
C PHE A 14 7.75 -9.28 4.44
N LEU A 15 8.64 -8.29 4.51
CA LEU A 15 9.10 -7.54 3.34
C LEU A 15 9.82 -8.43 2.32
N ALA A 16 10.61 -9.41 2.79
CA ALA A 16 11.22 -10.41 1.92
C ALA A 16 10.17 -11.27 1.22
N GLY A 17 9.16 -11.75 1.94
CA GLY A 17 8.02 -12.50 1.39
C GLY A 17 7.26 -11.69 0.33
N MET A 18 6.97 -10.41 0.61
CA MET A 18 6.38 -9.47 -0.34
C MET A 18 7.25 -9.27 -1.59
N SER A 19 8.57 -9.18 -1.43
CA SER A 19 9.49 -9.07 -2.56
C SER A 19 9.52 -10.36 -3.41
N MET A 20 9.47 -11.54 -2.78
CA MET A 20 9.40 -12.83 -3.49
C MET A 20 8.09 -12.94 -4.27
N LEU A 21 6.96 -12.67 -3.62
CA LEU A 21 5.63 -12.65 -4.24
C LEU A 21 5.64 -11.74 -5.47
N ARG A 22 6.09 -10.49 -5.29
CA ARG A 22 6.21 -9.51 -6.38
C ARG A 22 7.10 -10.02 -7.52
N ARG A 23 8.29 -10.56 -7.24
CA ARG A 23 9.21 -11.04 -8.28
C ARG A 23 8.58 -12.18 -9.09
N GLY A 24 7.97 -13.15 -8.42
CA GLY A 24 7.32 -14.27 -9.07
C GLY A 24 6.14 -13.82 -9.93
N LEU A 25 5.23 -12.99 -9.41
CA LEU A 25 4.09 -12.45 -10.17
C LEU A 25 4.54 -11.60 -11.38
N ILE A 26 5.51 -10.72 -11.18
CA ILE A 26 6.07 -9.90 -12.27
C ILE A 26 6.66 -10.78 -13.35
N SER A 27 7.48 -11.78 -13.00
CA SER A 27 8.10 -12.67 -13.98
C SER A 27 7.10 -13.55 -14.75
N LEU A 28 5.91 -13.79 -14.18
CA LEU A 28 4.80 -14.46 -14.86
C LEU A 28 4.02 -13.51 -15.80
N ALA A 29 4.04 -12.21 -15.52
CA ALA A 29 3.29 -11.19 -16.26
C ALA A 29 4.16 -10.29 -17.17
N PHE A 30 5.49 -10.48 -17.17
CA PHE A 30 6.48 -9.50 -17.66
C PHE A 30 6.38 -9.19 -19.16
N GLU A 31 6.08 -10.17 -20.01
CA GLU A 31 6.05 -9.96 -21.46
C GLU A 31 4.93 -9.00 -21.92
N GLU A 32 3.85 -8.87 -21.14
CA GLU A 32 2.71 -8.01 -21.50
C GLU A 32 2.72 -6.63 -20.84
N ILE A 33 3.39 -6.48 -19.70
CA ILE A 33 3.35 -5.26 -18.86
C ILE A 33 4.18 -4.11 -19.48
N GLU A 34 5.44 -4.36 -19.85
CA GLU A 34 6.35 -3.29 -20.28
C GLU A 34 5.98 -2.71 -21.66
N LYS A 35 5.58 -3.58 -22.61
CA LYS A 35 5.20 -3.14 -23.97
C LYS A 35 3.88 -2.39 -24.02
N ARG A 36 2.97 -2.61 -23.06
CA ARG A 36 1.60 -2.09 -23.11
C ARG A 36 1.39 -0.82 -22.28
N LEU A 37 2.18 -0.59 -21.22
CA LEU A 37 1.96 0.54 -20.30
C LEU A 37 1.95 1.91 -21.00
N LEU A 38 2.84 2.11 -21.99
CA LEU A 38 2.91 3.39 -22.72
C LEU A 38 1.76 3.60 -23.70
N PHE A 39 1.19 2.53 -24.28
CA PHE A 39 0.11 2.64 -25.27
C PHE A 39 -1.26 2.93 -24.64
N PHE A 40 -1.51 2.51 -23.40
CA PHE A 40 -2.82 2.67 -22.75
C PHE A 40 -2.97 3.95 -21.92
N THR A 41 -2.03 4.91 -22.06
CA THR A 41 -2.05 6.19 -21.31
C THR A 41 -2.49 7.39 -22.18
N ASP A 42 -3.17 7.12 -23.29
CA ASP A 42 -3.67 8.12 -24.24
C ASP A 42 -4.91 8.88 -23.73
N HIS A 43 -5.72 8.26 -22.86
CA HIS A 43 -6.93 8.86 -22.27
C HIS A 43 -6.92 8.79 -20.73
N PRO A 44 -7.42 9.81 -20.00
CA PRO A 44 -7.41 9.83 -18.53
C PRO A 44 -8.04 8.60 -17.87
N LEU A 45 -9.19 8.13 -18.38
CA LEU A 45 -9.85 6.93 -17.86
C LEU A 45 -9.03 5.65 -18.11
N LYS A 46 -8.39 5.53 -19.29
CA LYS A 46 -7.55 4.36 -19.60
C LYS A 46 -6.34 4.34 -18.68
N ALA A 47 -5.67 5.49 -18.51
CA ALA A 47 -4.58 5.65 -17.56
C ALA A 47 -5.00 5.23 -16.14
N PHE A 48 -6.15 5.73 -15.66
CA PHE A 48 -6.71 5.35 -14.37
C PHE A 48 -6.85 3.83 -14.20
N PHE A 49 -7.61 3.15 -15.07
CA PHE A 49 -7.82 1.71 -14.95
C PHE A 49 -6.54 0.89 -15.13
N VAL A 50 -5.65 1.30 -16.04
CA VAL A 50 -4.35 0.65 -16.24
C VAL A 50 -3.53 0.70 -14.95
N SER A 51 -3.47 1.84 -14.28
CA SER A 51 -2.71 1.94 -13.03
C SER A 51 -3.26 1.08 -11.89
N ILE A 52 -4.59 0.85 -11.83
CA ILE A 52 -5.21 -0.10 -10.90
C ILE A 52 -4.67 -1.50 -11.16
N VAL A 53 -4.78 -1.96 -12.41
CA VAL A 53 -4.37 -3.32 -12.82
C VAL A 53 -2.86 -3.50 -12.60
N PHE A 54 -2.05 -2.56 -13.07
CA PHE A 54 -0.60 -2.64 -12.95
C PHE A 54 -0.16 -2.61 -11.50
N THR A 55 -0.73 -1.74 -10.67
CA THR A 55 -0.36 -1.71 -9.25
C THR A 55 -0.82 -2.97 -8.52
N GLY A 56 -2.00 -3.50 -8.87
CA GLY A 56 -2.49 -4.77 -8.37
C GLY A 56 -1.57 -5.94 -8.71
N ILE A 57 -1.04 -6.01 -9.93
CA ILE A 57 -0.09 -7.06 -10.33
C ILE A 57 1.30 -6.84 -9.69
N LEU A 58 1.79 -5.60 -9.70
CA LEU A 58 3.08 -5.23 -9.08
C LEU A 58 3.05 -5.34 -7.56
N GLN A 59 1.87 -5.38 -6.94
CA GLN A 59 1.66 -5.41 -5.48
C GLN A 59 2.36 -4.26 -4.74
N SER A 60 2.65 -3.15 -5.43
CA SER A 60 3.45 -2.05 -4.89
C SER A 60 3.16 -0.75 -5.61
N SER A 61 2.38 0.12 -4.98
CA SER A 61 2.11 1.48 -5.47
C SER A 61 3.39 2.34 -5.47
N SER A 62 4.25 2.18 -4.45
CA SER A 62 5.56 2.84 -4.42
C SER A 62 6.42 2.51 -5.65
N ALA A 63 6.49 1.24 -6.04
CA ALA A 63 7.27 0.84 -7.22
C ALA A 63 6.65 1.40 -8.51
N PHE A 64 5.33 1.33 -8.66
CA PHE A 64 4.64 1.91 -9.80
C PHE A 64 4.86 3.42 -9.90
N MET A 65 4.78 4.15 -8.78
CA MET A 65 5.04 5.59 -8.73
C MET A 65 6.48 5.95 -9.10
N VAL A 66 7.48 5.17 -8.66
CA VAL A 66 8.88 5.35 -9.09
C VAL A 66 9.00 5.23 -10.61
N ILE A 67 8.33 4.26 -11.24
CA ILE A 67 8.32 4.09 -12.70
C ILE A 67 7.66 5.29 -13.39
N VAL A 68 6.48 5.70 -12.92
CA VAL A 68 5.75 6.86 -13.48
C VAL A 68 6.59 8.13 -13.37
N ILE A 69 7.24 8.36 -12.22
CA ILE A 69 8.14 9.49 -12.01
C ILE A 69 9.36 9.41 -12.92
N GLY A 70 9.92 8.23 -13.12
CA GLY A 70 11.00 7.98 -14.09
C GLY A 70 10.60 8.38 -15.51
N PHE A 71 9.42 7.95 -15.98
CA PHE A 71 8.91 8.34 -17.29
C PHE A 71 8.63 9.83 -17.43
N VAL A 72 8.11 10.47 -16.38
CA VAL A 72 7.91 11.92 -16.39
C VAL A 72 9.24 12.67 -16.39
N SER A 73 10.24 12.18 -15.66
CA SER A 73 11.57 12.76 -15.58
C SER A 73 12.30 12.77 -16.92
N VAL A 74 12.12 11.73 -17.75
CA VAL A 74 12.75 11.63 -19.08
C VAL A 74 11.87 12.20 -20.21
N GLY A 75 10.70 12.77 -19.88
CA GLY A 75 9.79 13.36 -20.86
C GLY A 75 8.96 12.35 -21.66
N ALA A 76 9.05 11.05 -21.36
CA ALA A 76 8.24 10.01 -22.00
C ALA A 76 6.75 10.09 -21.62
N LEU A 77 6.44 10.68 -20.45
CA LEU A 77 5.08 10.94 -19.97
C LEU A 77 4.96 12.38 -19.48
N SER A 78 3.86 13.07 -19.81
CA SER A 78 3.61 14.40 -19.25
C SER A 78 3.02 14.31 -17.84
N PHE A 79 3.36 15.27 -16.97
CA PHE A 79 2.79 15.39 -15.62
C PHE A 79 1.25 15.34 -15.63
N LYS A 80 0.60 16.04 -16.57
CA LYS A 80 -0.86 16.01 -16.70
C LYS A 80 -1.41 14.59 -16.87
N ARG A 81 -0.72 13.74 -17.64
CA ARG A 81 -1.11 12.34 -17.88
C ARG A 81 -0.76 11.41 -16.74
N SER A 82 0.13 11.79 -15.81
CA SER A 82 0.42 10.98 -14.63
C SER A 82 -0.64 11.09 -13.54
N ILE A 83 -1.46 12.16 -13.51
CA ILE A 83 -2.46 12.34 -12.44
C ILE A 83 -3.46 11.17 -12.37
N PRO A 84 -4.12 10.73 -13.46
CA PRO A 84 -5.01 9.57 -13.39
C PRO A 84 -4.29 8.28 -12.96
N LEU A 85 -3.00 8.13 -13.29
CA LEU A 85 -2.18 6.99 -12.83
C LEU A 85 -1.97 7.01 -11.30
N ILE A 86 -1.82 8.20 -10.72
CA ILE A 86 -1.72 8.40 -9.27
C ILE A 86 -3.03 7.99 -8.58
N LEU A 87 -4.18 8.34 -9.18
CA LEU A 87 -5.48 7.98 -8.61
C LEU A 87 -5.70 6.46 -8.60
N GLY A 88 -5.40 5.79 -9.71
CA GLY A 88 -5.65 4.35 -9.81
C GLY A 88 -4.60 3.49 -9.09
N THR A 89 -3.35 3.94 -8.94
CA THR A 89 -2.34 3.17 -8.18
C THR A 89 -2.73 3.00 -6.70
N ASN A 90 -3.36 4.01 -6.12
CA ASN A 90 -3.88 3.94 -4.76
C ASN A 90 -4.95 2.85 -4.61
N ILE A 91 -5.90 2.76 -5.54
CA ILE A 91 -6.87 1.65 -5.57
C ILE A 91 -6.16 0.32 -5.82
N GLY A 92 -5.25 0.22 -6.79
CA GLY A 92 -4.59 -1.05 -7.09
C GLY A 92 -3.83 -1.65 -5.90
N SER A 93 -3.29 -0.81 -5.00
CA SER A 93 -2.63 -1.26 -3.77
C SER A 93 -3.58 -1.92 -2.75
N THR A 94 -4.89 -1.65 -2.85
CA THR A 94 -5.88 -2.23 -1.93
C THR A 94 -6.10 -3.71 -2.22
N PHE A 95 -5.84 -4.20 -3.44
CA PHE A 95 -5.87 -5.64 -3.74
C PHE A 95 -4.91 -6.43 -2.85
N THR A 96 -3.73 -5.88 -2.56
CA THR A 96 -2.82 -6.49 -1.58
C THR A 96 -3.48 -6.54 -0.21
N THR A 97 -4.12 -5.45 0.22
CA THR A 97 -4.74 -5.36 1.54
C THR A 97 -5.90 -6.34 1.69
N GLU A 98 -6.81 -6.41 0.71
CA GLU A 98 -7.89 -7.39 0.64
C GLU A 98 -7.37 -8.81 0.68
N PHE A 99 -6.30 -9.07 -0.07
CA PHE A 99 -5.67 -10.37 -0.09
C PHE A 99 -5.05 -10.76 1.26
N LEU A 100 -4.40 -9.83 1.97
CA LEU A 100 -3.82 -10.08 3.30
C LEU A 100 -4.90 -10.31 4.38
N ALA A 101 -6.10 -9.75 4.20
CA ALA A 101 -7.21 -9.91 5.13
C ALA A 101 -7.86 -11.30 5.07
N VAL A 102 -7.58 -12.09 4.03
CA VAL A 102 -8.07 -13.47 3.95
C VAL A 102 -7.28 -14.35 4.91
N LYS A 103 -7.93 -14.85 5.96
CA LYS A 103 -7.31 -15.77 6.92
C LYS A 103 -7.06 -17.13 6.27
N LEU A 104 -5.81 -17.38 5.89
CA LEU A 104 -5.35 -18.62 5.23
C LEU A 104 -4.31 -19.37 6.07
N GLU A 105 -4.54 -19.47 7.38
CA GLU A 105 -3.59 -20.09 8.33
C GLU A 105 -3.23 -21.54 7.97
N PHE A 106 -4.23 -22.36 7.63
CA PHE A 106 -4.01 -23.76 7.21
C PHE A 106 -3.28 -23.89 5.87
N LEU A 107 -3.31 -22.84 5.05
CA LEU A 107 -2.70 -22.86 3.73
C LEU A 107 -1.18 -22.61 3.79
N VAL A 108 -0.64 -22.09 4.89
CA VAL A 108 0.80 -21.74 5.00
C VAL A 108 1.70 -22.94 4.69
N VAL A 109 1.42 -24.09 5.30
CA VAL A 109 2.21 -25.32 5.07
C VAL A 109 2.06 -25.80 3.62
N PHE A 110 0.85 -25.72 3.07
CA PHE A 110 0.57 -26.07 1.69
C PHE A 110 1.31 -25.17 0.69
N LEU A 111 1.34 -23.85 0.94
CA LEU A 111 2.06 -22.87 0.13
C LEU A 111 3.56 -23.14 0.12
N PHE A 112 4.14 -23.49 1.28
CA PHE A 112 5.54 -23.86 1.37
C PHE A 112 5.84 -25.18 0.64
N ALA A 113 5.03 -26.22 0.86
CA ALA A 113 5.22 -27.52 0.23
C ALA A 113 5.09 -27.45 -1.30
N LEU A 114 4.00 -26.85 -1.79
CA LEU A 114 3.77 -26.71 -3.23
C LEU A 114 4.75 -25.71 -3.86
N GLY A 115 5.05 -24.61 -3.18
CA GLY A 115 6.06 -23.65 -3.64
C GLY A 115 7.44 -24.29 -3.79
N ALA A 116 7.88 -25.10 -2.82
CA ALA A 116 9.14 -25.82 -2.89
C ALA A 116 9.15 -26.87 -4.02
N LEU A 117 8.05 -27.61 -4.20
CA LEU A 117 7.90 -28.57 -5.30
C LEU A 117 8.02 -27.88 -6.67
N LEU A 118 7.36 -26.73 -6.84
CA LEU A 118 7.40 -25.94 -8.06
C LEU A 118 8.79 -25.38 -8.36
N LEU A 119 9.55 -24.99 -7.33
CA LEU A 119 10.93 -24.51 -7.48
C LEU A 119 11.91 -25.59 -7.98
N ILE A 120 11.65 -26.86 -7.66
CA ILE A 120 12.48 -28.00 -8.11
C ILE A 120 12.29 -28.26 -9.62
N THR A 121 11.20 -27.79 -10.21
CA THR A 121 10.96 -27.95 -11.65
C THR A 121 12.00 -27.19 -12.47
N ARG A 122 12.30 -27.67 -13.69
CA ARG A 122 13.23 -27.00 -14.62
C ARG A 122 12.57 -25.93 -15.51
N LYS A 123 11.27 -25.68 -15.33
CA LYS A 123 10.49 -24.79 -16.19
C LYS A 123 10.32 -23.44 -15.50
N SER A 124 10.83 -22.37 -16.14
CA SER A 124 10.74 -20.98 -15.66
C SER A 124 9.36 -20.57 -15.10
N PRO A 125 8.22 -20.78 -15.80
CA PRO A 125 6.92 -20.35 -15.26
C PRO A 125 6.54 -21.08 -13.95
N PHE A 126 6.86 -22.36 -13.82
CA PHE A 126 6.59 -23.09 -12.59
C PHE A 126 7.51 -22.64 -11.46
N GLN A 127 8.79 -22.36 -11.74
CA GLN A 127 9.70 -21.79 -10.74
C GLN A 127 9.21 -20.43 -10.24
N ASN A 128 8.76 -19.56 -11.14
CA ASN A 128 8.24 -18.23 -10.80
C ASN A 128 6.93 -18.30 -9.98
N ALA A 129 6.05 -19.25 -10.32
CA ALA A 129 4.90 -19.57 -9.49
C ALA A 129 5.34 -20.08 -8.11
N GLY A 130 6.35 -20.96 -8.05
CA GLY A 130 6.95 -21.45 -6.81
C GLY A 130 7.50 -20.33 -5.91
N VAL A 131 8.27 -19.38 -6.47
CA VAL A 131 8.75 -18.19 -5.74
C VAL A 131 7.56 -17.38 -5.19
N SER A 132 6.51 -17.20 -5.99
CA SER A 132 5.30 -16.48 -5.56
C SER A 132 4.64 -17.16 -4.37
N MET A 133 4.50 -18.48 -4.43
CA MET A 133 3.88 -19.30 -3.39
C MET A 133 4.71 -19.32 -2.10
N ILE A 134 6.04 -19.45 -2.18
CA ILE A 134 6.91 -19.33 -1.01
C ILE A 134 6.79 -17.94 -0.39
N GLY A 135 6.88 -16.88 -1.22
CA GLY A 135 6.71 -15.50 -0.75
C GLY A 135 5.39 -15.31 -0.01
N LEU A 136 4.32 -15.90 -0.55
CA LEU A 136 3.01 -15.90 0.07
C LEU A 136 2.97 -16.65 1.41
N GLY A 137 3.56 -17.85 1.47
CA GLY A 137 3.68 -18.60 2.72
C GLY A 137 4.43 -17.81 3.79
N VAL A 138 5.50 -17.10 3.42
CA VAL A 138 6.28 -16.24 4.33
C VAL A 138 5.41 -15.09 4.87
N ILE A 139 4.63 -14.43 4.02
CA ILE A 139 3.73 -13.34 4.42
C ILE A 139 2.74 -13.81 5.48
N PHE A 140 2.01 -14.91 5.22
CA PHE A 140 1.03 -15.42 6.17
C PHE A 140 1.67 -15.97 7.45
N PHE A 141 2.85 -16.59 7.36
CA PHE A 141 3.63 -16.96 8.53
C PHE A 141 3.95 -15.75 9.41
N CYS A 142 4.35 -14.63 8.79
CA CYS A 142 4.64 -13.39 9.51
C CYS A 142 3.41 -12.73 10.12
N ILE A 143 2.24 -12.74 9.45
CA ILE A 143 0.98 -12.26 10.02
C ILE A 143 0.63 -13.02 11.30
N ASN A 144 0.75 -14.35 11.28
CA ASN A 144 0.58 -15.18 12.48
C ASN A 144 1.60 -14.81 13.57
N GLY A 145 2.85 -14.57 13.19
CA GLY A 145 3.90 -14.10 14.09
C GLY A 145 3.56 -12.76 14.75
N PHE A 146 3.09 -11.77 13.96
CA PHE A 146 2.66 -10.47 14.48
C PHE A 146 1.49 -10.61 15.45
N SER A 147 0.49 -11.43 15.12
CA SER A 147 -0.66 -11.67 16.02
C SER A 147 -0.20 -12.27 17.34
N ARG A 148 0.70 -13.26 17.33
CA ARG A 148 1.27 -13.85 18.56
C ARG A 148 2.06 -12.85 19.39
N LEU A 149 2.67 -11.85 18.77
CA LEU A 149 3.45 -10.83 19.46
C LEU A 149 2.65 -9.59 19.87
N ALA A 150 1.46 -9.36 19.33
CA ALA A 150 0.69 -8.15 19.58
C ALA A 150 0.43 -7.93 21.07
N VAL A 151 -0.15 -8.93 21.75
CA VAL A 151 -0.44 -8.84 23.20
C VAL A 151 0.85 -8.76 24.04
N PRO A 152 1.86 -9.64 23.88
CA PRO A 152 3.10 -9.52 24.63
C PRO A 152 3.82 -8.18 24.45
N LEU A 153 3.87 -7.64 23.22
CA LEU A 153 4.49 -6.34 22.95
C LEU A 153 3.69 -5.19 23.59
N SER A 154 2.36 -5.24 23.54
CA SER A 154 1.49 -4.22 24.16
C SER A 154 1.66 -4.11 25.67
N ARG A 155 2.21 -5.14 26.33
CA ARG A 155 2.45 -5.17 27.80
C ARG A 155 3.83 -4.67 28.22
N LEU A 156 4.76 -4.46 27.30
CA LEU A 156 6.05 -3.84 27.59
C LEU A 156 5.87 -2.32 27.71
N ASP A 157 6.59 -1.63 28.59
CA ASP A 157 6.44 -0.19 28.82
C ASP A 157 6.40 0.64 27.51
N SER A 158 7.35 0.38 26.60
CA SER A 158 7.41 1.05 25.30
C SER A 158 6.27 0.68 24.36
N GLY A 159 5.79 -0.56 24.41
CA GLY A 159 4.66 -1.00 23.58
C GLY A 159 3.32 -0.51 24.12
N ALA A 160 3.13 -0.55 25.44
CA ALA A 160 2.00 0.04 26.15
C ALA A 160 1.89 1.54 25.86
N TYR A 161 3.02 2.27 25.86
CA TYR A 161 3.04 3.68 25.50
C TYR A 161 2.56 3.92 24.06
N ILE A 162 3.04 3.13 23.08
CA ILE A 162 2.59 3.25 21.68
C ILE A 162 1.10 2.91 21.56
N VAL A 163 0.64 1.83 22.18
CA VAL A 163 -0.78 1.43 22.17
C VAL A 163 -1.63 2.52 22.79
N HIS A 164 -1.24 3.07 23.95
CA HIS A 164 -1.94 4.17 24.59
C HIS A 164 -2.03 5.40 23.67
N LEU A 165 -0.95 5.76 22.97
CA LEU A 165 -0.97 6.86 22.00
C LEU A 165 -1.98 6.60 20.88
N VAL A 166 -2.06 5.37 20.36
CA VAL A 166 -2.99 5.00 19.28
C VAL A 166 -4.43 4.97 19.78
N GLU A 167 -4.72 4.23 20.86
CA GLU A 167 -6.07 3.96 21.36
C GLU A 167 -6.82 5.22 21.81
N HIS A 168 -6.12 6.20 22.39
CA HIS A 168 -6.77 7.36 22.98
C HIS A 168 -6.87 8.56 22.03
N SER A 169 -6.32 8.44 20.81
CA SER A 169 -6.20 9.59 19.91
C SER A 169 -6.10 9.14 18.47
N THR A 170 -7.17 9.36 17.71
CA THR A 170 -7.20 9.08 16.27
C THR A 170 -6.15 9.92 15.51
N ILE A 171 -5.78 11.11 15.98
CA ILE A 171 -4.69 11.90 15.36
C ILE A 171 -3.33 11.27 15.60
N ASN A 172 -3.07 10.72 16.79
CA ASN A 172 -1.83 9.99 17.06
C ASN A 172 -1.77 8.70 16.22
N ALA A 173 -2.89 7.98 16.13
CA ALA A 173 -3.01 6.80 15.27
C ALA A 173 -2.68 7.13 13.80
N PHE A 174 -3.22 8.24 13.29
CA PHE A 174 -2.89 8.76 11.96
C PHE A 174 -1.38 9.04 11.81
N MET A 175 -0.78 9.80 12.74
CA MET A 175 0.63 10.14 12.69
C MET A 175 1.54 8.92 12.77
N ILE A 176 1.19 7.94 13.61
CA ILE A 176 1.91 6.67 13.73
C ILE A 176 1.83 5.90 12.41
N GLY A 177 0.66 5.82 11.79
CA GLY A 177 0.49 5.21 10.47
C GLY A 177 1.36 5.88 9.41
N THR A 178 1.40 7.21 9.39
CA THR A 178 2.25 7.98 8.46
C THR A 178 3.74 7.70 8.68
N VAL A 179 4.22 7.82 9.92
CA VAL A 179 5.65 7.68 10.24
C VAL A 179 6.11 6.24 10.03
N LEU A 180 5.35 5.26 10.54
CA LEU A 180 5.70 3.85 10.40
C LEU A 180 5.78 3.44 8.92
N THR A 181 4.80 3.88 8.13
CA THR A 181 4.78 3.59 6.69
C THR A 181 5.89 4.30 5.93
N ALA A 182 6.23 5.54 6.32
CA ALA A 182 7.34 6.25 5.71
C ALA A 182 8.69 5.55 5.99
N ILE A 183 8.90 5.02 7.21
CA ILE A 183 10.11 4.29 7.59
C ILE A 183 10.18 2.92 6.90
N ILE A 184 9.07 2.18 6.89
CA ILE A 184 9.00 0.83 6.30
C ILE A 184 8.94 0.90 4.76
N HIS A 185 8.52 2.02 4.19
CA HIS A 185 8.27 2.24 2.76
C HIS A 185 7.17 1.33 2.16
N SER A 186 6.33 0.71 2.99
CA SER A 186 5.27 -0.20 2.55
C SER A 186 4.01 -0.05 3.40
N SER A 187 2.95 0.50 2.79
CA SER A 187 1.63 0.58 3.42
C SER A 187 1.05 -0.80 3.70
N SER A 188 1.18 -1.75 2.76
CA SER A 188 0.67 -3.11 2.94
C SER A 188 1.32 -3.83 4.12
N ALA A 189 2.61 -3.59 4.39
CA ALA A 189 3.26 -4.13 5.58
C ALA A 189 2.73 -3.49 6.87
N CYS A 190 2.56 -2.16 6.87
CA CYS A 190 1.99 -1.46 8.04
C CYS A 190 0.55 -1.90 8.31
N ILE A 191 -0.26 -2.04 7.27
CA ILE A 191 -1.65 -2.52 7.38
C ILE A 191 -1.68 -3.99 7.80
N GLY A 192 -0.79 -4.85 7.30
CA GLY A 192 -0.71 -6.25 7.75
C GLY A 192 -0.38 -6.38 9.25
N ILE A 193 0.54 -5.57 9.76
CA ILE A 193 0.83 -5.48 11.20
C ILE A 193 -0.40 -4.99 11.96
N LEU A 194 -1.05 -3.93 11.47
CA LEU A 194 -2.26 -3.38 12.07
C LEU A 194 -3.38 -4.42 12.17
N MET A 195 -3.64 -5.16 11.09
CA MET A 195 -4.63 -6.25 11.05
C MET A 195 -4.35 -7.29 12.14
N SER A 196 -3.09 -7.71 12.29
CA SER A 196 -2.69 -8.65 13.34
C SER A 196 -2.92 -8.12 14.76
N PHE A 197 -2.72 -6.82 15.00
CA PHE A 197 -2.95 -6.22 16.31
C PHE A 197 -4.44 -6.04 16.61
N MET A 198 -5.23 -5.69 15.60
CA MET A 198 -6.69 -5.62 15.72
C MET A 198 -7.32 -6.98 15.97
N ASP A 199 -6.85 -8.03 15.31
CA ASP A 199 -7.31 -9.40 15.53
C ASP A 199 -7.08 -9.87 16.98
N GLN A 200 -6.14 -9.25 17.70
CA GLN A 200 -5.89 -9.51 19.12
C GLN A 200 -6.58 -8.52 20.06
N GLY A 201 -7.40 -7.60 19.53
CA GLY A 201 -8.10 -6.59 20.31
C GLY A 201 -7.20 -5.51 20.91
N VAL A 202 -5.98 -5.33 20.38
CA VAL A 202 -5.00 -4.33 20.88
C VAL A 202 -5.24 -2.94 20.29
N ILE A 203 -5.92 -2.86 19.13
CA ILE A 203 -6.22 -1.59 18.46
C ILE A 203 -7.68 -1.64 18.00
N GLY A 204 -8.44 -0.58 18.30
CA GLY A 204 -9.83 -0.42 17.87
C GLY A 204 -9.98 -0.10 16.38
N LEU A 205 -11.18 -0.33 15.84
CA LEU A 205 -11.47 -0.11 14.42
C LEU A 205 -11.29 1.35 14.00
N THR A 206 -11.77 2.30 14.80
CA THR A 206 -11.69 3.74 14.46
C THR A 206 -10.24 4.22 14.37
N GLU A 207 -9.41 3.81 15.32
CA GLU A 207 -7.99 4.15 15.37
C GLU A 207 -7.24 3.47 14.22
N ALA A 208 -7.56 2.21 13.93
CA ALA A 208 -7.00 1.49 12.81
C ALA A 208 -7.36 2.11 11.45
N MET A 209 -8.60 2.54 11.24
CA MET A 209 -8.96 3.31 10.04
C MET A 209 -8.15 4.60 9.94
N SER A 210 -7.88 5.27 11.07
CA SER A 210 -7.01 6.44 11.11
C SER A 210 -5.54 6.11 10.74
N VAL A 211 -5.01 4.97 11.21
CA VAL A 211 -3.69 4.46 10.80
C VAL A 211 -3.63 4.22 9.29
N VAL A 212 -4.69 3.68 8.68
CA VAL A 212 -4.77 3.45 7.22
C VAL A 212 -4.69 4.78 6.46
N LEU A 213 -5.43 5.81 6.90
CA LEU A 213 -5.34 7.15 6.30
C LEU A 213 -3.92 7.70 6.37
N GLY A 214 -3.28 7.56 7.54
CA GLY A 214 -1.89 7.96 7.73
C GLY A 214 -0.92 7.19 6.83
N SER A 215 -1.11 5.88 6.70
CA SER A 215 -0.29 4.97 5.89
C SER A 215 -0.27 5.35 4.40
N ASN A 216 -1.41 5.79 3.87
CA ASN A 216 -1.51 6.28 2.49
C ASN A 216 -0.64 7.52 2.25
N ILE A 217 -0.55 8.42 3.23
CA ILE A 217 0.36 9.58 3.18
C ILE A 217 1.81 9.14 3.34
N GLY A 218 2.11 8.26 4.31
CA GLY A 218 3.46 7.79 4.57
C GLY A 218 4.11 7.13 3.34
N THR A 219 3.34 6.39 2.56
CA THR A 219 3.78 5.75 1.30
C THR A 219 4.35 6.74 0.28
N CYS A 220 3.85 7.98 0.29
CA CYS A 220 4.26 9.02 -0.66
C CYS A 220 5.73 9.43 -0.52
N ILE A 221 6.41 9.10 0.59
CA ILE A 221 7.84 9.38 0.77
C ILE A 221 8.69 8.78 -0.35
N THR A 222 8.28 7.61 -0.88
CA THR A 222 8.99 6.92 -1.97
C THR A 222 8.95 7.72 -3.26
N ALA A 223 7.78 8.29 -3.60
CA ALA A 223 7.60 9.19 -4.72
C ALA A 223 8.43 10.47 -4.55
N VAL A 224 8.42 11.07 -3.35
CA VAL A 224 9.21 12.26 -3.05
C VAL A 224 10.70 11.98 -3.29
N MET A 225 11.24 10.90 -2.74
CA MET A 225 12.65 10.51 -2.94
C MET A 225 12.97 10.25 -4.42
N ALA A 226 12.08 9.56 -5.16
CA ALA A 226 12.26 9.29 -6.58
C ALA A 226 12.32 10.57 -7.43
N SER A 227 11.60 11.63 -7.02
CA SER A 227 11.52 12.89 -7.76
C SER A 227 12.72 13.82 -7.60
N VAL A 228 13.58 13.60 -6.59
CA VAL A 228 14.64 14.55 -6.19
C VAL A 228 15.52 14.99 -7.36
N LYS A 229 15.91 14.03 -8.22
CA LYS A 229 16.80 14.24 -9.37
C LYS A 229 16.05 14.40 -10.71
N GLY A 230 14.72 14.40 -10.71
CA GLY A 230 13.93 14.28 -11.94
C GLY A 230 13.40 15.57 -12.57
N GLY A 231 13.88 16.74 -12.11
CA GLY A 231 13.40 18.05 -12.58
C GLY A 231 11.99 18.42 -12.09
N THR A 232 11.45 19.51 -12.63
CA THR A 232 10.19 20.09 -12.12
C THR A 232 8.98 19.18 -12.31
N ALA A 233 8.86 18.53 -13.48
CA ALA A 233 7.72 17.65 -13.76
C ALA A 233 7.70 16.42 -12.84
N ALA A 234 8.85 15.81 -12.55
CA ALA A 234 8.95 14.71 -11.59
C ALA A 234 8.53 15.14 -10.18
N ARG A 235 8.95 16.34 -9.74
CA ARG A 235 8.53 16.92 -8.45
C ARG A 235 7.03 17.19 -8.42
N GLN A 236 6.46 17.75 -9.49
CA GLN A 236 5.01 17.95 -9.62
C GLN A 236 4.26 16.62 -9.50
N THR A 237 4.72 15.55 -10.13
CA THR A 237 4.15 14.21 -10.00
C THR A 237 4.18 13.69 -8.56
N ALA A 238 5.32 13.79 -7.87
CA ALA A 238 5.43 13.36 -6.48
C ALA A 238 4.55 14.19 -5.53
N TYR A 239 4.52 15.51 -5.72
CA TYR A 239 3.64 16.39 -4.93
C TYR A 239 2.17 16.16 -5.22
N ALA A 240 1.79 15.89 -6.47
CA ALA A 240 0.42 15.50 -6.78
C ALA A 240 0.02 14.23 -6.01
N HIS A 241 0.92 13.26 -5.85
CA HIS A 241 0.66 12.06 -5.04
C HIS A 241 0.48 12.39 -3.55
N VAL A 242 1.37 13.21 -2.97
CA VAL A 242 1.27 13.65 -1.56
C VAL A 242 -0.03 14.42 -1.32
N VAL A 243 -0.31 15.44 -2.14
CA VAL A 243 -1.46 16.33 -1.99
C VAL A 243 -2.76 15.58 -2.20
N PHE A 244 -2.83 14.66 -3.17
CA PHE A 244 -4.00 13.81 -3.36
C PHE A 244 -4.33 13.00 -2.10
N ASN A 245 -3.33 12.30 -1.53
CA ASN A 245 -3.53 11.51 -0.32
C ASN A 245 -3.87 12.39 0.88
N LEU A 246 -3.26 13.58 1.00
CA LEU A 246 -3.55 14.52 2.07
C LEU A 246 -4.98 15.05 2.01
N ILE A 247 -5.45 15.47 0.83
CA ILE A 247 -6.83 15.95 0.67
C ILE A 247 -7.83 14.81 0.89
N GLY A 248 -7.55 13.61 0.35
CA GLY A 248 -8.38 12.43 0.58
C GLY A 248 -8.51 12.12 2.07
N ALA A 249 -7.39 12.07 2.79
CA ALA A 249 -7.39 11.85 4.23
C ALA A 249 -8.13 12.97 4.98
N ALA A 250 -7.90 14.24 4.64
CA ALA A 250 -8.57 15.37 5.27
C ALA A 250 -10.09 15.37 5.04
N ALA A 251 -10.56 14.87 3.89
CA ALA A 251 -11.98 14.72 3.59
C ALA A 251 -12.61 13.53 4.35
N ALA A 252 -11.89 12.42 4.50
CA ALA A 252 -12.41 11.22 5.17
C ALA A 252 -12.33 11.30 6.71
N TYR A 253 -11.31 11.97 7.25
CA TYR A 253 -11.01 11.97 8.68
C TYR A 253 -12.18 12.45 9.57
N PRO A 254 -12.88 13.57 9.26
CA PRO A 254 -14.03 14.01 10.07
C PRO A 254 -15.20 13.01 10.07
N ALA A 255 -15.29 12.16 9.06
CA ALA A 255 -16.36 11.17 8.90
C ALA A 255 -16.03 9.80 9.52
N LEU A 256 -14.83 9.61 10.09
CA LEU A 256 -14.37 8.31 10.58
C LEU A 256 -15.37 7.64 11.54
N SER A 257 -15.85 8.37 12.55
CA SER A 257 -16.80 7.82 13.54
C SER A 257 -18.13 7.40 12.91
N SER A 258 -18.61 8.15 11.90
CA SER A 258 -19.85 7.85 11.20
C SER A 258 -19.71 6.64 10.28
N ILE A 259 -18.51 6.46 9.71
CA ILE A 259 -18.20 5.35 8.81
C ILE A 259 -17.88 4.07 9.60
N THR A 260 -17.42 4.15 10.86
CA THR A 260 -17.12 2.98 11.70
C THR A 260 -18.27 1.98 11.74
N GLY A 261 -19.51 2.45 11.93
CA GLY A 261 -20.69 1.59 11.96
C GLY A 261 -20.93 0.86 10.63
N LEU A 262 -20.80 1.59 9.50
CA LEU A 262 -20.91 1.00 8.17
C LEU A 262 -19.84 -0.07 7.95
N ILE A 263 -18.57 0.23 8.26
CA ILE A 263 -17.45 -0.70 8.06
C ILE A 263 -17.59 -1.94 8.95
N SER A 264 -18.02 -1.77 10.20
CA SER A 264 -18.28 -2.90 11.10
C SER A 264 -19.38 -3.83 10.59
N GLY A 265 -20.33 -3.33 9.81
CA GLY A 265 -21.40 -4.12 9.20
C GLY A 265 -20.99 -4.87 7.93
N LEU A 266 -19.84 -4.56 7.32
CA LEU A 266 -19.37 -5.22 6.09
C LEU A 266 -18.73 -6.59 6.35
N SER A 267 -18.15 -6.80 7.53
CA SER A 267 -17.55 -8.07 7.93
C SER A 267 -17.42 -8.16 9.45
N GLU A 268 -17.49 -9.38 9.98
CA GLU A 268 -17.20 -9.69 11.38
C GLU A 268 -15.68 -9.75 11.68
N SER A 269 -14.85 -9.89 10.65
CA SER A 269 -13.39 -10.02 10.80
C SER A 269 -12.72 -8.64 10.85
N PRO A 270 -11.99 -8.27 11.93
CA PRO A 270 -11.30 -6.98 12.05
C PRO A 270 -10.34 -6.70 10.88
N ALA A 271 -9.63 -7.73 10.41
CA ALA A 271 -8.74 -7.60 9.26
C ALA A 271 -9.50 -7.23 7.97
N GLN A 272 -10.64 -7.87 7.72
CA GLN A 272 -11.46 -7.58 6.53
C GLN A 272 -12.11 -6.20 6.62
N GLN A 273 -12.55 -5.77 7.80
CA GLN A 273 -13.07 -4.42 8.02
C GLN A 273 -12.06 -3.35 7.57
N ILE A 274 -10.78 -3.49 7.92
CA ILE A 274 -9.74 -2.56 7.49
C ILE A 274 -9.42 -2.67 6.00
N ALA A 275 -9.46 -3.87 5.43
CA ALA A 275 -9.28 -4.02 3.99
C ALA A 275 -10.39 -3.31 3.20
N HIS A 276 -11.65 -3.53 3.58
CA HIS A 276 -12.80 -2.89 2.97
C HIS A 276 -12.78 -1.38 3.16
N PHE A 277 -12.39 -0.89 4.34
CA PHE A 277 -12.20 0.54 4.56
C PHE A 277 -11.15 1.11 3.61
N SER A 278 -9.97 0.47 3.51
CA SER A 278 -8.91 0.92 2.60
C SER A 278 -9.37 0.93 1.14
N LEU A 279 -10.10 -0.10 0.69
CA LEU A 279 -10.68 -0.17 -0.64
C LEU A 279 -11.70 0.96 -0.88
N LEU A 280 -12.70 1.08 -0.01
CA LEU A 280 -13.76 2.09 -0.14
C LEU A 280 -13.19 3.51 -0.11
N PHE A 281 -12.29 3.81 0.82
CA PHE A 281 -11.61 5.09 0.91
C PHE A 281 -10.90 5.45 -0.39
N ASN A 282 -10.05 4.55 -0.91
CA ASN A 282 -9.28 4.82 -2.12
C ASN A 282 -10.16 4.91 -3.36
N VAL A 283 -11.23 4.10 -3.45
CA VAL A 283 -12.18 4.16 -4.56
C VAL A 283 -12.96 5.47 -4.54
N VAL A 284 -13.55 5.83 -3.41
CA VAL A 284 -14.35 7.07 -3.27
C VAL A 284 -13.50 8.30 -3.56
N THR A 285 -12.32 8.41 -2.94
CA THR A 285 -11.42 9.56 -3.17
C THR A 285 -10.97 9.65 -4.62
N ALA A 286 -10.59 8.54 -5.25
CA ALA A 286 -10.20 8.53 -6.66
C ALA A 286 -11.36 8.92 -7.59
N VAL A 287 -12.55 8.37 -7.39
CA VAL A 287 -13.74 8.68 -8.22
C VAL A 287 -14.15 10.15 -8.10
N LEU A 288 -14.06 10.74 -6.90
CA LEU A 288 -14.32 12.17 -6.69
C LEU A 288 -13.27 13.05 -7.40
N PHE A 289 -12.00 12.64 -7.42
CA PHE A 289 -10.92 13.40 -8.05
C PHE A 289 -10.83 13.22 -9.57
N LEU A 290 -11.29 12.10 -10.11
CA LEU A 290 -11.20 11.76 -11.53
C LEU A 290 -11.78 12.83 -12.48
N PRO A 291 -12.99 13.40 -12.25
CA PRO A 291 -13.50 14.51 -13.08
C PRO A 291 -12.75 15.83 -12.85
N LEU A 292 -12.08 15.98 -11.70
CA LEU A 292 -11.36 17.19 -11.31
C LEU A 292 -9.87 17.17 -11.71
N THR A 293 -9.41 16.16 -12.45
CA THR A 293 -8.00 15.99 -12.84
C THR A 293 -7.37 17.23 -13.50
N ASN A 294 -8.12 17.97 -14.33
CA ASN A 294 -7.64 19.21 -14.94
C ASN A 294 -7.49 20.38 -13.94
N VAL A 295 -8.42 20.48 -12.99
CA VAL A 295 -8.37 21.49 -11.92
C VAL A 295 -7.20 21.17 -10.98
N PHE A 296 -7.08 19.90 -10.60
CA PHE A 296 -6.00 19.40 -9.77
C PHE A 296 -4.63 19.61 -10.42
N HIS A 297 -4.50 19.33 -11.72
CA HIS A 297 -3.30 19.65 -12.49
C HIS A 297 -2.91 21.13 -12.36
N SER A 298 -3.87 22.03 -12.57
CA SER A 298 -3.64 23.47 -12.52
C SER A 298 -3.26 23.94 -11.11
N PHE A 299 -3.88 23.35 -10.08
CA PHE A 299 -3.54 23.58 -8.68
C PHE A 299 -2.10 23.19 -8.35
N ILE A 300 -1.65 22.00 -8.79
CA ILE A 300 -0.26 21.57 -8.57
C ILE A 300 0.75 22.44 -9.35
N MET A 301 0.41 22.85 -10.58
CA MET A 301 1.23 23.78 -11.35
C MET A 301 1.36 25.16 -10.69
N PHE A 302 0.33 25.60 -9.97
CA PHE A 302 0.38 26.82 -9.16
C PHE A 302 1.28 26.67 -7.94
N LEU A 303 1.18 25.55 -7.21
CA LEU A 303 2.02 25.26 -6.04
C LEU A 303 3.49 25.06 -6.39
N ILE A 304 3.77 24.41 -7.52
CA ILE A 304 5.12 24.16 -8.02
C ILE A 304 5.22 24.69 -9.46
N PRO A 305 5.53 25.98 -9.63
CA PRO A 305 5.66 26.59 -10.94
C PRO A 305 6.83 25.97 -11.72
N ASN A 306 6.65 25.82 -13.03
CA ASN A 306 7.72 25.38 -13.89
C ASN A 306 8.72 26.55 -14.06
N ARG A 307 9.85 26.50 -13.33
CA ARG A 307 10.84 27.59 -13.31
C ARG A 307 11.66 27.75 -14.61
N ASN A 308 11.39 26.95 -15.64
CA ASN A 308 11.99 27.08 -16.96
C ASN A 308 10.90 27.37 -17.99
N ARG A 309 10.57 28.66 -18.16
CA ARG A 309 10.15 29.24 -19.44
C ARG A 309 11.13 30.36 -19.75
#